data_AF-A0A524AV78-F1
#
_entry.id   AF-A0A524AV78-F1
#
_cell.length_a   1.000
_cell.length_b   1.000
_cell.length_c   1.000
_cell.angle_alpha   90.00
_cell.angle_beta   90.00
_cell.angle_gamma   90.00
#
_symmetry.space_group_name_H-M   'P 1'
#
loop_
_entity.id
_entity.type
_entity.pdbx_description
1 polymer ?
#
loop_
_entity_poly.entity_id
_entity_poly.type
_entity_poly.pdbx_seq_one_letter_code
_entity_poly.pdbx_strand_id
1 'polypeptide(L)'
;MGKIYSFLNRLFIMLKSLFIALTLLSANAIADKADIVKGLSAYFPVVAEQDINPTPFQGLYEVILRKPKLDVIYISEDGRY
;
A
#
# COMPACT_ATOMS: atom_id res chain seq x y z
N MET A 1 18.25 18.55 39.81
CA MET A 1 17.71 18.87 38.47
C MET A 1 18.39 18.12 37.32
N GLY A 2 19.73 18.08 37.20
CA GLY A 2 20.41 17.47 36.03
C GLY A 2 20.12 16.00 35.71
N LYS A 3 19.85 15.14 36.72
CA LYS A 3 19.53 13.71 36.49
C LYS A 3 18.20 13.50 35.75
N ILE A 4 17.20 14.33 36.05
CA ILE A 4 15.87 14.27 35.40
C ILE A 4 15.98 14.74 33.94
N TYR A 5 16.72 15.82 33.68
CA TYR A 5 16.99 16.28 32.32
C TYR A 5 17.77 15.24 31.50
N SER A 6 18.76 14.58 32.11
CA SER A 6 19.52 13.51 31.45
C SER A 6 18.63 12.31 31.09
N PHE A 7 17.71 11.92 31.99
CA PHE A 7 16.76 10.84 31.75
C PHE A 7 15.77 11.18 30.63
N LEU A 8 15.16 12.37 30.67
CA LEU A 8 14.22 12.82 29.65
C LEU A 8 14.86 12.93 28.26
N ASN A 9 16.12 13.38 28.20
CA ASN A 9 16.86 13.45 26.93
C ASN A 9 17.11 12.06 26.35
N ARG A 10 17.49 11.07 27.18
CA ARG A 10 17.67 9.68 26.73
C ARG A 10 16.36 9.07 26.23
N LEU A 11 15.27 9.28 26.97
CA LEU A 11 13.94 8.80 26.57
C LEU A 11 13.51 9.39 25.23
N PHE A 12 13.74 10.69 25.03
CA PHE A 12 13.43 11.36 23.77
C PHE A 12 14.23 10.80 22.58
N ILE A 13 15.51 10.49 22.78
CA ILE A 13 16.36 9.86 21.76
C ILE A 13 15.87 8.44 21.43
N MET A 14 15.50 7.65 22.44
CA MET A 14 14.94 6.30 22.24
C MET A 14 13.59 6.35 21.51
N LEU A 15 12.72 7.30 21.87
CA LEU A 15 11.43 7.46 21.22
C LEU A 15 11.58 7.89 19.76
N LYS A 16 12.52 8.80 19.45
CA LYS A 16 12.83 9.20 18.08
C LYS A 16 13.30 8.03 17.22
N SER A 17 14.24 7.24 17.73
CA SER A 17 14.76 6.06 17.01
C SER A 17 13.67 5.01 16.81
N LEU A 18 12.78 4.83 17.78
CA LEU A 18 11.60 3.96 17.65
C LEU A 18 10.67 4.46 16.53
N PHE A 19 10.32 5.75 16.48
CA PHE A 19 9.48 6.30 15.41
C PHE A 19 10.11 6.12 14.03
N ILE A 20 11.42 6.34 13.89
CA ILE A 20 12.14 6.10 12.64
C ILE A 20 12.06 4.62 12.24
N ALA A 21 12.28 3.71 13.18
CA ALA A 21 12.15 2.28 12.94
C ALA A 21 10.72 1.89 12.50
N LEU A 22 9.69 2.44 13.15
CA LEU A 22 8.30 2.20 12.75
C LEU A 22 7.99 2.72 11.34
N THR A 23 8.49 3.90 10.95
CA THR A 23 8.28 4.43 9.59
C THR A 23 8.99 3.62 8.51
N LEU A 24 10.09 2.94 8.86
CA LEU A 24 10.78 2.03 7.95
C LEU A 24 10.09 0.65 7.91
N LEU A 25 9.45 0.23 9.00
CA LEU A 25 8.69 -1.03 9.09
C LEU A 25 7.27 -0.94 8.53
N SER A 26 6.72 0.26 8.31
CA SER A 26 5.52 0.42 7.48
C SER A 26 5.91 0.12 6.03
N ALA A 27 6.14 -1.16 5.75
CA ALA A 27 6.32 -1.70 4.43
C ALA A 27 5.06 -1.33 3.65
N ASN A 28 5.20 -0.38 2.73
CA ASN A 28 4.22 -0.18 1.68
C ASN A 28 4.24 -1.50 0.90
N ALA A 29 3.23 -2.33 1.08
CA ALA A 29 3.02 -3.50 0.24
C ALA A 29 2.57 -2.96 -1.13
N ILE A 30 3.51 -2.43 -1.91
CA ILE A 30 3.24 -2.02 -3.28
C ILE A 30 3.10 -3.32 -4.04
N ALA A 31 1.89 -3.67 -4.46
CA ALA A 31 1.72 -4.80 -5.36
C ALA A 31 2.16 -4.36 -6.76
N ASP A 32 2.96 -5.19 -7.41
CA ASP A 32 3.19 -5.01 -8.84
C ASP A 32 1.84 -5.21 -9.56
N LYS A 33 1.61 -4.49 -10.67
CA LYS A 33 0.42 -4.70 -11.50
C LYS A 33 0.28 -6.17 -11.91
N ALA A 34 1.40 -6.86 -12.12
CA ALA A 34 1.43 -8.30 -12.40
C ALA A 34 0.81 -9.13 -11.25
N ASP A 35 1.06 -8.77 -10.00
CA ASP A 35 0.49 -9.44 -8.83
C ASP A 35 -1.02 -9.17 -8.70
N ILE A 36 -1.46 -7.94 -9.00
CA ILE A 36 -2.88 -7.56 -9.05
C ILE A 36 -3.60 -8.37 -10.14
N VAL A 37 -3.03 -8.44 -11.35
CA VAL A 37 -3.58 -9.27 -12.44
C VAL A 37 -3.68 -10.73 -12.03
N LYS A 38 -2.65 -11.26 -11.38
CA LYS A 38 -2.66 -12.65 -10.90
C LYS A 38 -3.79 -12.89 -9.89
N GLY A 39 -4.00 -11.99 -8.94
CA GLY A 39 -5.11 -12.06 -7.98
C GLY A 39 -6.48 -11.98 -8.67
N LEU A 40 -6.64 -11.05 -9.61
CA LEU A 40 -7.89 -10.86 -10.35
C LEU A 40 -8.20 -11.99 -11.33
N SER A 41 -7.19 -12.64 -11.90
CA SER A 41 -7.37 -13.70 -12.90
C SER A 41 -8.23 -14.87 -12.39
N ALA A 42 -8.28 -15.08 -11.07
CA ALA A 42 -9.12 -16.08 -10.43
C ALA A 42 -10.63 -15.80 -10.59
N TYR A 43 -11.02 -14.52 -10.75
CA TYR A 43 -12.41 -14.07 -10.86
C TYR A 43 -12.72 -13.50 -12.25
N PHE A 44 -11.75 -12.82 -12.85
CA PHE A 44 -11.84 -12.12 -14.13
C PHE A 44 -10.67 -12.56 -15.05
N PRO A 45 -10.79 -13.71 -15.72
CA PRO A 45 -9.68 -14.36 -16.42
C PRO A 45 -9.15 -13.60 -17.66
N VAL A 46 -9.77 -12.48 -18.03
CA VAL A 46 -9.43 -11.68 -19.21
C VAL A 46 -8.77 -10.35 -18.82
N VAL A 47 -8.65 -10.04 -17.54
CA VAL A 47 -7.98 -8.81 -17.07
C VAL A 47 -6.49 -8.90 -17.37
N ALA A 48 -5.94 -7.83 -17.94
CA ALA A 48 -4.52 -7.66 -18.18
C ALA A 48 -4.03 -6.33 -17.59
N GLU A 49 -2.70 -6.14 -17.52
CA GLU A 49 -2.10 -4.93 -16.92
C GLU A 49 -2.55 -3.63 -17.58
N GLN A 50 -2.84 -3.68 -18.88
CA GLN A 50 -3.36 -2.56 -19.68
C GLN A 50 -4.78 -2.11 -19.26
N ASP A 51 -5.49 -2.95 -18.52
CA ASP A 51 -6.81 -2.62 -17.97
C ASP A 51 -6.70 -1.98 -16.58
N ILE A 52 -5.49 -1.91 -16.00
CA ILE A 52 -5.21 -1.33 -14.68
C ILE A 52 -4.62 0.08 -14.84
N ASN A 53 -5.40 1.08 -14.46
CA ASN A 53 -5.08 2.50 -14.59
C ASN A 53 -4.86 3.15 -13.23
N PRO A 54 -3.86 4.04 -13.08
CA PRO A 54 -3.72 4.84 -11.87
C PRO A 54 -4.92 5.79 -11.71
N THR A 55 -5.35 6.00 -10.47
CA THR A 55 -6.36 7.01 -10.16
C THR A 55 -5.70 8.29 -9.60
N PRO A 56 -6.42 9.42 -9.52
CA PRO A 56 -5.96 10.59 -8.79
C PRO A 56 -5.83 10.36 -7.28
N PHE A 57 -6.41 9.27 -6.75
CA PHE A 57 -6.32 8.89 -5.35
C PHE A 57 -5.14 7.95 -5.13
N GLN A 58 -4.21 8.39 -4.28
CA GLN A 58 -3.06 7.58 -3.93
C GLN A 58 -3.49 6.31 -3.21
N GLY A 59 -2.89 5.17 -3.56
CA GLY A 59 -3.27 3.88 -3.00
C GLY A 59 -4.44 3.17 -3.70
N LEU A 60 -4.91 3.66 -4.86
CA LEU A 60 -6.04 3.06 -5.58
C LEU A 60 -5.80 3.01 -7.10
N TYR A 61 -6.03 1.83 -7.67
CA TYR A 61 -6.12 1.58 -9.10
C TYR A 61 -7.57 1.43 -9.55
N GLU A 62 -7.83 1.90 -10.75
CA GLU A 62 -9.04 1.60 -11.50
C GLU A 62 -8.76 0.39 -12.39
N VAL A 63 -9.65 -0.59 -12.41
CA VAL A 63 -9.57 -1.76 -13.30
C VAL A 63 -10.81 -1.86 -14.18
N ILE A 64 -10.58 -1.87 -15.49
CA ILE A 64 -11.64 -2.00 -16.50
C ILE A 64 -11.92 -3.48 -16.75
N LEU A 65 -13.09 -3.95 -16.34
CA LEU A 65 -13.56 -5.31 -16.62
C LEU A 65 -14.28 -5.31 -17.96
N ARG A 66 -13.81 -6.09 -18.93
CA ARG A 66 -14.42 -6.16 -20.28
C ARG A 66 -15.37 -7.34 -20.48
N LYS A 67 -15.17 -8.42 -19.72
CA LYS A 67 -15.96 -9.66 -19.78
C LYS A 67 -16.22 -10.18 -18.37
N PRO A 68 -17.40 -10.76 -18.09
CA PRO A 68 -18.51 -10.99 -19.03
C PRO A 68 -19.34 -9.73 -19.37
N LYS A 69 -19.18 -8.64 -18.60
CA LYS A 69 -19.86 -7.35 -18.80
C LYS A 69 -18.82 -6.23 -18.67
N LEU A 70 -19.03 -5.13 -19.40
CA LEU A 70 -18.23 -3.91 -19.22
C LEU A 70 -18.57 -3.30 -17.86
N ASP A 71 -17.57 -3.20 -17.00
CA ASP A 71 -17.67 -2.60 -15.66
C ASP A 71 -16.32 -2.02 -15.23
N VAL A 72 -16.33 -1.23 -14.16
CA VAL A 72 -15.13 -0.64 -13.56
C VAL A 72 -15.14 -0.93 -12.07
N ILE A 73 -14.04 -1.52 -11.59
CA ILE A 73 -13.82 -1.74 -10.17
C ILE A 73 -12.60 -0.95 -9.70
N TYR A 74 -12.55 -0.70 -8.40
CA TYR A 74 -11.41 -0.06 -7.76
C TYR A 74 -10.72 -1.07 -6.87
N ILE A 75 -9.40 -1.08 -6.95
CA ILE A 75 -8.56 -1.98 -6.18
C ILE A 75 -7.49 -1.15 -5.50
N SER A 76 -7.25 -1.46 -4.24
CA SER A 76 -6.10 -0.98 -3.48
C SER A 76 -4.77 -1.21 -4.22
N GLU A 77 -3.84 -0.28 -4.09
CA GLU A 77 -2.49 -0.39 -4.69
C GLU A 77 -1.69 -1.59 -4.16
N ASP A 78 -2.07 -2.13 -2.99
CA ASP A 78 -1.52 -3.37 -2.45
C ASP A 78 -2.23 -4.64 -2.93
N GLY A 79 -3.25 -4.51 -3.78
CA GLY A 79 -4.00 -5.60 -4.40
C GLY A 79 -4.84 -6.44 -3.44
N ARG A 80 -5.05 -5.99 -2.18
CA ARG A 80 -5.74 -6.77 -1.14
C ARG A 80 -7.25 -6.58 -1.09
N TYR A 81 -7.71 -5.40 -1.51
CA TYR A 81 -9.09 -4.93 -1.47
C TYR A 81 -9.51 -4.39 -2.82
#